data_AF-A0A932K5B1-F1
#
_entry.id   AF-A0A932K5B1-F1
#
_cell.length_a   1.000
_cell.length_b   1.000
_cell.length_c   1.000
_cell.angle_alpha   90.00
_cell.angle_beta   90.00
_cell.angle_gamma   90.00
#
_symmetry.space_group_name_H-M   'P 1'
#
loop_
_entity.id
_entity.type
_entity.pdbx_description
1 polymer ?
#
loop_
_entity_poly.entity_id
_entity_poly.type
_entity_poly.pdbx_seq_one_letter_code
_entity_poly.pdbx_strand_id
1 'polypeptide(L)'
;MAEWMKSALELALERTDHVRKVIQEEGLTLTDAQREQLAELEREYSAKIAEKDVMLQTELRQLFMRYPPPEALAHAEELRQRFLDEKRKLTDEKEEKTARIRRAG
;
A
#
# COMPACT_ATOMS: atom_id res chain seq x y z
N MET A 1 49.13 -7.86 -21.20
CA MET A 1 48.77 -7.04 -20.03
C MET A 1 48.00 -5.81 -20.54
N ALA A 2 46.73 -5.98 -20.89
CA ALA A 2 45.89 -4.89 -21.38
C ALA A 2 44.51 -5.07 -20.76
N GLU A 3 44.45 -4.77 -19.48
CA GLU A 3 43.22 -4.79 -18.73
C GLU A 3 43.14 -3.41 -18.05
N TRP A 4 41.99 -2.74 -18.25
CA TRP A 4 41.43 -1.71 -17.35
C TRP A 4 41.60 -0.24 -17.72
N MET A 5 41.00 0.15 -18.84
CA MET A 5 40.34 1.46 -18.90
C MET A 5 38.95 1.29 -19.51
N LYS A 6 38.07 0.60 -18.77
CA LYS A 6 36.65 0.52 -19.12
C LYS A 6 36.08 1.94 -19.13
N SER A 7 35.27 2.25 -20.14
CA SER A 7 34.60 3.54 -20.22
C SER A 7 33.72 3.76 -18.98
N ALA A 8 33.54 5.02 -18.55
CA ALA A 8 32.60 5.34 -17.48
C ALA A 8 31.17 4.82 -17.77
N LEU A 9 30.82 4.70 -19.06
CA LEU A 9 29.58 4.10 -19.52
C LEU A 9 29.55 2.58 -19.28
N GLU A 10 30.63 1.87 -19.61
CA GLU A 10 30.75 0.42 -19.39
C GLU A 10 30.75 0.08 -17.90
N LEU A 11 31.43 0.89 -17.07
CA LEU A 11 31.38 0.78 -15.62
C LEU A 11 29.97 1.05 -15.06
N ALA A 12 29.23 2.01 -15.63
CA ALA A 12 27.85 2.26 -15.25
C ALA A 12 26.94 1.08 -15.63
N LEU A 13 27.09 0.53 -16.84
CA LEU A 13 26.33 -0.63 -17.29
C LEU A 13 26.63 -1.88 -16.45
N GLU A 14 27.90 -2.19 -16.17
CA GLU A 14 28.28 -3.31 -15.29
C GLU A 14 27.71 -3.15 -13.88
N ARG A 15 27.72 -1.93 -13.32
CA ARG A 15 27.09 -1.66 -12.02
C ARG A 15 25.59 -1.87 -12.08
N THR A 16 24.94 -1.46 -13.17
CA THR A 16 23.49 -1.61 -13.34
C THR A 16 23.10 -3.08 -13.51
N ASP A 17 23.88 -3.84 -14.29
CA ASP A 17 23.70 -5.28 -14.48
C ASP A 17 23.99 -6.07 -13.21
N HIS A 18 25.00 -5.67 -12.43
CA HIS A 18 25.28 -6.27 -11.13
C HIS A 18 24.15 -5.99 -10.14
N VAL A 19 23.66 -4.76 -10.06
CA VAL A 19 22.49 -4.42 -9.23
C VAL A 19 21.25 -5.19 -9.69
N ARG A 20 21.02 -5.30 -11.00
CA ARG A 20 19.90 -6.08 -11.55
C ARG A 20 20.02 -7.57 -11.23
N LYS A 21 21.22 -8.13 -11.33
CA LYS A 21 21.50 -9.53 -10.95
C LYS A 21 21.32 -9.75 -9.47
N VAL A 22 21.83 -8.87 -8.60
CA VAL A 22 21.60 -8.95 -7.15
C VAL A 22 20.10 -8.88 -6.85
N ILE A 23 19.33 -8.00 -7.51
CA ILE A 23 17.88 -7.92 -7.36
C ILE A 23 17.18 -9.21 -7.86
N GLN A 24 17.67 -9.85 -8.93
CA GLN A 24 17.14 -11.13 -9.41
C GLN A 24 17.55 -12.32 -8.52
N GLU A 25 18.79 -12.36 -8.05
CA GLU A 25 19.38 -13.40 -7.21
C GLU A 25 18.84 -13.35 -5.78
N GLU A 26 18.54 -12.15 -5.25
CA GLU A 26 17.86 -11.94 -3.97
C GLU A 26 16.33 -12.09 -4.07
N GLY A 27 15.78 -12.44 -5.24
CA GLY A 27 14.33 -12.65 -5.44
C GLY A 27 13.50 -11.36 -5.30
N LEU A 28 14.14 -10.18 -5.38
CA LEU A 28 13.48 -8.87 -5.26
C LEU A 28 12.72 -8.47 -6.54
N THR A 29 12.87 -9.22 -7.64
CA THR A 29 12.06 -9.04 -8.85
C THR A 29 10.72 -9.75 -8.70
N LEU A 30 9.67 -8.98 -8.38
CA LEU A 30 8.28 -9.45 -8.48
C LEU A 30 8.01 -10.00 -9.89
N THR A 31 7.52 -11.23 -9.96
CA THR A 31 6.97 -11.83 -11.20
C THR A 31 5.78 -11.02 -11.70
N ASP A 32 5.48 -11.11 -13.00
CA ASP A 32 4.31 -10.40 -13.56
C ASP A 32 3.00 -10.83 -12.87
N ALA A 33 2.89 -12.11 -12.51
CA ALA A 33 1.77 -12.63 -11.71
C ALA A 33 1.71 -12.01 -10.30
N GLN A 34 2.84 -11.86 -9.61
CA GLN A 34 2.87 -11.18 -8.30
C GLN A 34 2.54 -9.69 -8.43
N ARG A 35 2.97 -9.01 -9.49
CA ARG A 35 2.62 -7.60 -9.72
C ARG A 35 1.13 -7.43 -9.97
N GLU A 36 0.54 -8.31 -10.77
CA GLU A 36 -0.90 -8.28 -11.05
C GLU A 36 -1.72 -8.56 -9.78
N GLN A 37 -1.31 -9.55 -8.98
CA GLN A 37 -1.94 -9.83 -7.69
C GLN A 37 -1.82 -8.66 -6.71
N LEU A 38 -0.67 -7.97 -6.66
CA LEU A 38 -0.50 -6.78 -5.85
C LEU A 38 -1.37 -5.62 -6.35
N ALA A 39 -1.44 -5.39 -7.66
CA ALA A 39 -2.28 -4.35 -8.23
C ALA A 39 -3.78 -4.59 -7.95
N GLU A 40 -4.23 -5.85 -8.03
CA GLU A 40 -5.59 -6.23 -7.68
C GLU A 40 -5.86 -6.03 -6.19
N LEU A 41 -4.93 -6.45 -5.34
CA LEU A 41 -5.00 -6.23 -3.89
C LEU A 41 -5.08 -4.73 -3.56
N GLU A 42 -4.32 -3.89 -4.25
CA GLU A 42 -4.40 -2.44 -4.07
C GLU A 42 -5.77 -1.90 -4.47
N ARG A 43 -6.31 -2.30 -5.62
CA ARG A 43 -7.65 -1.88 -6.05
C ARG A 43 -8.72 -2.30 -5.05
N GLU A 44 -8.68 -3.55 -4.59
CA GLU A 44 -9.66 -4.10 -3.66
C GLU A 44 -9.65 -3.33 -2.33
N TYR A 45 -8.47 -3.13 -1.73
CA TYR A 45 -8.35 -2.44 -0.45
C TYR A 45 -8.61 -0.94 -0.59
N SER A 46 -8.22 -0.29 -1.69
CA SER A 46 -8.58 1.09 -1.97
C SER A 46 -10.09 1.28 -2.12
N ALA A 47 -10.78 0.35 -2.81
CA ALA A 47 -12.23 0.38 -2.94
C ALA A 47 -12.92 0.23 -1.58
N LYS A 48 -12.48 -0.72 -0.74
CA LYS A 48 -13.00 -0.92 0.62
C LYS A 48 -12.82 0.32 1.50
N ILE A 49 -11.66 0.97 1.44
CA ILE A 49 -11.41 2.20 2.21
C ILE A 49 -12.32 3.32 1.72
N ALA A 50 -12.46 3.49 0.40
CA ALA A 50 -13.32 4.52 -0.18
C ALA A 50 -14.81 4.32 0.18
N GLU A 51 -15.29 3.08 0.15
CA GLU A 51 -16.66 2.73 0.58
C GLU A 51 -16.88 3.14 2.03
N LYS A 52 -15.95 2.78 2.91
CA LYS A 52 -16.00 3.12 4.34
C LYS A 52 -15.94 4.64 4.57
N ASP A 53 -15.12 5.37 3.80
CA ASP A 53 -15.05 6.84 3.85
C ASP A 53 -16.40 7.47 3.50
N VAL A 54 -17.08 6.98 2.45
CA VAL A 54 -18.41 7.45 2.05
C VAL A 54 -19.45 7.14 3.13
N MET A 55 -19.40 5.96 3.75
CA MET A 55 -20.26 5.60 4.87
C MET A 55 -20.06 6.55 6.05
N LEU A 56 -18.81 6.80 6.45
CA LEU A 56 -18.48 7.73 7.54
C LEU A 56 -19.03 9.14 7.26
N GLN A 57 -18.84 9.67 6.06
CA GLN A 57 -19.36 10.99 5.70
C GLN A 57 -20.88 11.06 5.76
N THR A 58 -21.56 9.97 5.37
CA THR A 58 -23.01 9.85 5.42
C THR A 58 -23.50 9.82 6.87
N GLU A 59 -22.89 9.01 7.71
CA GLU A 59 -23.22 8.87 9.13
C GLU A 59 -22.96 10.17 9.90
N LEU A 60 -21.84 10.85 9.64
CA LEU A 60 -21.55 12.17 10.21
C LEU A 60 -22.65 13.18 9.84
N ARG A 61 -23.05 13.22 8.57
CA ARG A 61 -24.13 14.11 8.12
C ARG A 61 -25.44 13.82 8.85
N GLN A 62 -25.79 12.55 9.02
CA GLN A 62 -26.99 12.15 9.77
C GLN A 62 -26.89 12.55 11.26
N LEU A 63 -25.70 12.42 11.85
CA LEU A 63 -25.41 12.83 13.23
C LEU A 63 -25.68 14.32 13.46
N PHE A 64 -25.16 15.17 12.57
CA PHE A 64 -25.39 16.62 12.64
C PHE A 64 -26.82 17.05 12.32
N MET A 65 -27.62 16.20 11.67
CA MET A 65 -29.05 16.44 11.47
C MET A 65 -29.89 16.02 12.67
N ARG A 66 -29.42 15.04 13.45
CA ARG A 66 -30.18 14.42 14.54
C ARG A 66 -29.90 15.03 15.90
N TYR A 67 -28.69 15.57 16.11
CA TYR A 67 -28.25 16.11 17.39
C TYR A 67 -27.80 17.57 17.27
N PRO A 68 -27.96 18.36 18.34
CA PRO A 68 -27.30 19.66 18.50
C PRO A 68 -25.78 19.55 18.28
N PRO A 69 -25.10 20.62 17.79
CA PRO A 69 -23.68 20.59 17.48
C PRO A 69 -22.74 20.04 18.58
N PRO A 70 -22.89 20.37 19.88
CA PRO A 70 -21.99 19.84 20.90
C PRO A 70 -22.12 18.32 21.11
N GLU A 71 -23.34 17.78 21.02
CA GLU A 71 -23.61 16.34 21.16
C GLU A 71 -23.24 15.57 19.89
N ALA A 72 -23.51 16.16 18.71
CA ALA A 72 -23.10 15.61 17.43
C ALA A 72 -21.57 15.49 17.31
N LEU A 73 -20.82 16.47 17.84
CA LEU A 73 -19.35 16.44 17.83
C LEU A 73 -18.77 15.31 18.68
N ALA A 74 -19.34 15.05 19.85
CA ALA A 74 -18.90 13.95 20.72
C ALA A 74 -19.07 12.59 20.03
N HIS A 75 -20.24 12.34 19.46
CA HIS A 75 -20.50 11.11 18.70
C HIS A 75 -19.72 11.04 17.38
N ALA A 76 -19.47 12.17 16.71
CA ALA A 76 -18.64 12.23 15.52
C ALA A 76 -17.18 11.81 15.80
N GLU A 77 -16.64 12.17 16.96
CA GLU A 77 -15.29 11.76 17.35
C GLU A 77 -15.21 10.25 17.62
N GLU A 78 -16.19 9.69 18.35
CA GLU A 78 -16.28 8.23 18.54
C GLU A 78 -16.37 7.49 17.21
N LEU A 79 -17.17 8.00 16.29
CA LEU A 79 -17.34 7.41 14.97
C LEU A 79 -16.06 7.48 14.13
N ARG A 80 -15.34 8.61 14.18
CA ARG A 80 -14.03 8.75 13.53
C ARG A 80 -12.99 7.79 14.11
N GLN A 81 -12.94 7.61 15.43
CA GLN A 81 -12.01 6.68 16.05
C GLN A 81 -12.27 5.24 15.59
N ARG A 82 -13.54 4.81 15.57
CA ARG A 82 -13.89 3.49 15.02
C ARG A 82 -13.47 3.33 13.57
N PHE A 83 -13.67 4.36 12.75
CA PHE A 83 -13.24 4.35 11.36
C PHE A 83 -11.70 4.26 11.23
N LEU A 84 -10.94 4.98 12.05
CA LEU A 84 -9.48 4.90 12.06
C LEU A 84 -9.00 3.50 12.44
N ASP A 85 -9.62 2.86 13.43
CA ASP A 85 -9.31 1.49 13.82
C ASP A 85 -9.62 0.48 12.70
N GLU A 86 -10.77 0.62 12.03
CA GLU A 86 -11.13 -0.22 10.88
C GLU A 86 -10.17 -0.02 9.71
N LYS A 87 -9.84 1.23 9.38
CA LYS A 87 -8.86 1.56 8.33
C LYS A 87 -7.50 0.97 8.64
N ARG A 88 -7.07 1.02 9.91
CA ARG A 88 -5.82 0.42 10.35
C ARG A 88 -5.83 -1.09 10.17
N LYS A 89 -6.89 -1.78 10.61
CA LYS A 89 -7.05 -3.23 10.38
C LYS A 89 -6.98 -3.60 8.90
N LEU A 90 -7.68 -2.85 8.03
CA LEU A 90 -7.63 -3.07 6.58
C LEU A 90 -6.22 -2.85 6.01
N THR A 91 -5.48 -1.88 6.55
CA THR A 91 -4.10 -1.61 6.13
C THR A 91 -3.16 -2.73 6.57
N ASP A 92 -3.26 -3.17 7.82
CA ASP A 92 -2.47 -4.28 8.37
C ASP A 92 -2.74 -5.58 7.58
N GLU A 93 -4.00 -5.88 7.25
CA GLU A 93 -4.35 -7.03 6.40
C GLU A 93 -3.77 -6.91 4.98
N LYS A 94 -3.80 -5.71 4.39
CA LYS A 94 -3.18 -5.45 3.08
C LYS A 94 -1.68 -5.72 3.14
N GLU A 95 -1.00 -5.24 4.18
CA GLU A 95 0.43 -5.44 4.37
C GLU A 95 0.77 -6.92 4.57
N GLU A 96 -0.01 -7.65 5.36
CA GLU A 96 0.19 -9.09 5.55
C GLU A 96 0.02 -9.85 4.23
N LYS A 97 -1.04 -9.56 3.47
CA LYS A 97 -1.25 -10.17 2.15
C LYS A 97 -0.14 -9.80 1.16
N THR A 98 0.30 -8.54 1.16
CA THR A 98 1.42 -8.08 0.33
C THR A 98 2.72 -8.82 0.68
N ALA A 99 3.02 -9.00 1.97
CA ALA A 99 4.19 -9.74 2.43
C ALA A 99 4.11 -11.22 2.05
N ARG A 100 2.92 -11.83 2.10
CA ARG A 100 2.71 -13.21 1.63
C ARG A 100 2.95 -13.35 0.12
N ILE A 101 2.40 -12.44 -0.70
CA ILE A 101 2.61 -12.45 -2.16
C ILE A 101 4.11 -12.31 -2.49
N ARG A 102 4.82 -11.43 -1.77
CA ARG A 102 6.27 -11.23 -1.93
C ARG A 102 7.12 -12.44 -1.53
N ARG A 103 6.70 -13.21 -0.53
CA ARG A 103 7.41 -14.42 -0.07
C ARG A 103 7.05 -15.69 -0.87
N ALA A 104 5.96 -15.65 -1.63
CA ALA A 104 5.44 -16.81 -2.35
C ALA A 104 6.04 -17.02 -3.75
N GLY A 105 6.88 -16.10 -4.24
CA GLY A 105 7.67 -16.25 -5.47
C GLY A 105 9.15 -16.08 -5.17
#